data_AF-A0A1Q7F8C6-F1
#
_entry.id   AF-A0A1Q7F8C6-F1
#
_cell.length_a   1.000
_cell.length_b   1.000
_cell.length_c   1.000
_cell.angle_alpha   90.00
_cell.angle_beta   90.00
_cell.angle_gamma   90.00
#
_symmetry.space_group_name_H-M   'P 1'
#
loop_
_entity.id
_entity.type
_entity.pdbx_description
1 polymer ?
#
loop_
_entity_poly.entity_id
_entity_poly.type
_entity_poly.pdbx_seq_one_letter_code
_entity_poly.pdbx_strand_id
1 'polypeptide(L)'
;MIKQVIIDMQNQLLQVKTQVAIAIADQHLLEQKQKENGDKVSEWMRKAELAVDKKQDDLARVALQRVESCRDLSDGFGQQVTDQKAQVENLKTALRQLEQKLTEAQAKADLLIAQHRRARAVGKASDAKLAIGDNSKAATFDRVKRKVAHSEAMSQAKS
;
A
#
# COMPACT_ATOMS: atom_id res chain seq x y z
N MET A 1 -4.38 -3.23 -18.45
CA MET A 1 -5.33 -2.46 -17.61
C MET A 1 -5.35 -2.96 -16.17
N ILE A 2 -5.65 -4.24 -15.87
CA ILE A 2 -5.67 -4.75 -14.48
C ILE A 2 -4.35 -4.50 -13.72
N LYS A 3 -3.20 -4.74 -14.37
CA LYS A 3 -1.88 -4.44 -13.78
C LYS A 3 -1.68 -2.95 -13.47
N GLN A 4 -2.25 -2.05 -14.27
CA GLN A 4 -2.12 -0.60 -14.06
C GLN A 4 -2.86 -0.17 -12.79
N VAL A 5 -4.09 -0.68 -12.60
CA VAL A 5 -4.88 -0.39 -11.40
C VAL A 5 -4.14 -0.83 -10.13
N ILE A 6 -3.50 -1.99 -10.14
CA ILE A 6 -2.68 -2.46 -9.01
C ILE A 6 -1.51 -1.51 -8.74
N ILE A 7 -0.81 -1.06 -9.78
CA ILE A 7 0.31 -0.12 -9.64
C ILE A 7 -0.18 1.21 -9.05
N ASP A 8 -1.31 1.73 -9.53
CA ASP A 8 -1.88 2.97 -9.03
C ASP A 8 -2.29 2.83 -7.54
N MET A 9 -2.87 1.69 -7.16
CA MET A 9 -3.19 1.39 -5.76
C MET A 9 -1.93 1.22 -4.88
N GLN A 10 -0.85 0.64 -5.41
CA GLN A 10 0.44 0.54 -4.70
C GLN A 10 1.05 1.93 -4.48
N ASN A 11 0.97 2.82 -5.47
CA ASN A 11 1.43 4.20 -5.36
C ASN A 11 0.61 4.98 -4.32
N GLN A 12 -0.72 4.83 -4.32
CA GLN A 12 -1.59 5.41 -3.30
C GLN A 12 -1.25 4.87 -1.90
N LEU A 13 -0.99 3.57 -1.79
CA LEU A 13 -0.59 2.96 -0.51
C LEU A 13 0.70 3.58 0.03
N LEU A 14 1.71 3.80 -0.82
CA LEU A 14 2.95 4.45 -0.43
C LEU A 14 2.73 5.89 0.06
N GLN A 15 1.89 6.65 -0.64
CA GLN A 15 1.52 8.01 -0.22
C GLN A 15 0.84 8.02 1.14
N VAL A 16 -0.14 7.14 1.37
CA VAL A 16 -0.84 7.03 2.65
C VAL A 16 0.12 6.60 3.77
N LYS A 17 1.03 5.64 3.52
CA LYS A 17 2.07 5.26 4.50
C LYS A 17 2.94 6.44 4.90
N THR A 18 3.32 7.27 3.93
CA THR A 18 4.11 8.48 4.19
C THR A 18 3.35 9.48 5.05
N GLN A 19 2.07 9.72 4.73
CA GLN A 19 1.22 10.62 5.52
C GLN A 19 0.99 10.11 6.95
N VAL A 20 0.80 8.80 7.13
CA VAL A 20 0.72 8.17 8.46
C VAL A 20 2.01 8.40 9.24
N ALA A 21 3.17 8.24 8.61
CA ALA A 21 4.46 8.45 9.25
C ALA A 21 4.66 9.91 9.68
N ILE A 22 4.30 10.87 8.83
CA ILE A 22 4.34 12.30 9.15
C ILE A 22 3.42 12.60 10.34
N ALA A 23 2.18 12.11 10.31
CA ALA A 23 1.22 12.34 11.39
C ALA A 23 1.67 11.76 12.73
N ILE A 24 2.37 10.62 12.73
CA ILE A 24 2.98 10.02 13.92
C ILE A 24 4.15 10.88 14.43
N ALA A 25 4.99 11.41 13.53
CA ALA A 25 6.07 12.30 13.90
C ALA A 25 5.54 13.60 14.54
N ASP A 26 4.50 14.18 13.96
CA ASP A 26 3.82 15.37 14.50
C ASP A 26 3.20 15.09 15.87
N GLN A 27 2.60 13.91 16.06
CA GLN A 27 2.10 13.48 17.37
C GLN A 27 3.22 13.45 18.42
N HIS A 28 4.36 12.85 18.09
CA HIS A 28 5.50 12.79 19.02
C HIS A 28 6.06 14.19 19.35
N LEU A 29 6.10 15.09 18.37
CA LEU A 29 6.52 16.47 18.59
C LEU A 29 5.57 17.19 19.55
N LEU A 30 4.25 17.04 19.38
CA LEU A 30 3.25 17.62 20.28
C LEU A 30 3.33 17.04 21.69
N GLU A 31 3.50 15.73 21.82
CA GLU A 31 3.71 15.06 23.12
C GLU A 31 4.97 15.57 23.82
N GLN A 32 6.05 15.77 23.08
CA GLN A 32 7.27 16.36 23.62
C GLN A 32 7.03 17.80 24.09
N LYS A 33 6.32 18.62 23.32
CA LYS A 33 6.01 20.01 23.70
C LYS A 33 5.11 20.09 24.94
N GLN A 34 4.12 19.20 25.03
CA GLN A 34 3.29 19.07 26.21
C GLN A 34 4.15 18.75 27.44
N LYS A 35 5.05 17.77 27.33
CA LYS A 35 5.96 17.38 28.42
C LYS A 35 6.90 18.52 28.82
N GLU A 36 7.54 19.18 27.86
CA GLU A 36 8.43 20.33 28.11
C GLU A 36 7.73 21.44 28.89
N ASN A 37 6.44 21.70 28.62
CA ASN A 37 5.66 22.68 29.36
C ASN A 37 5.23 22.19 30.74
N GLY A 38 4.91 20.90 30.89
CA GLY A 38 4.69 20.28 32.20
C GLY A 38 5.91 20.39 33.11
N ASP A 39 7.11 20.14 32.57
CA ASP A 39 8.37 20.26 33.32
C ASP A 39 8.62 21.72 33.75
N LYS A 40 8.32 22.70 32.89
CA LYS A 40 8.38 24.13 33.25
C LYS A 40 7.40 24.50 34.35
N VAL A 41 6.18 23.95 34.35
CA VAL A 41 5.20 24.15 35.43
C VAL A 41 5.80 23.70 36.76
N SER A 42 6.38 22.50 36.80
CA SER A 42 7.03 21.99 38.02
C SER A 42 8.22 22.83 38.45
N GLU A 43 9.04 23.32 37.50
CA GLU A 43 10.18 24.19 37.80
C GLU A 43 9.72 25.52 38.41
N TRP A 44 8.73 26.19 37.81
CA TRP A 44 8.22 27.46 38.31
C TRP A 44 7.47 27.31 39.63
N MET A 45 6.76 26.19 39.86
CA MET A 45 6.17 25.87 41.16
C MET A 45 7.24 25.76 42.24
N ARG A 46 8.31 25.02 41.99
CA ARG A 46 9.42 24.88 42.95
C ARG A 46 10.08 26.24 43.27
N LYS A 47 10.20 27.12 42.28
CA LYS A 47 10.69 28.50 42.47
C LYS A 47 9.72 29.33 43.32
N ALA A 48 8.42 29.19 43.10
CA ALA A 48 7.40 29.86 43.89
C ALA A 48 7.44 29.40 45.36
N GLU A 49 7.49 28.08 45.60
CA GLU A 49 7.64 27.48 46.93
C GLU A 49 8.87 28.03 47.67
N LEU A 50 10.03 28.04 47.01
CA LEU A 50 11.27 28.57 47.61
C LEU A 50 11.17 30.08 47.93
N ALA A 51 10.46 30.85 47.10
CA ALA A 51 10.25 32.28 47.35
C ALA A 51 9.32 32.49 48.56
N VAL A 52 8.28 31.68 48.71
CA VAL A 52 7.40 31.69 49.90
C VAL A 52 8.18 31.33 51.16
N ASP A 53 9.01 30.29 51.13
CA ASP A 53 9.86 29.90 52.26
C ASP A 53 10.80 31.03 52.71
N LYS A 54 11.27 31.83 51.74
CA LYS A 54 12.11 33.02 51.97
C LYS A 54 11.32 34.29 52.28
N LYS A 55 9.99 34.22 52.38
CA LYS A 55 9.08 35.36 52.60
C LYS A 55 9.21 36.45 51.53
N GLN A 56 9.49 36.05 50.29
CA GLN A 56 9.62 36.91 49.12
C GLN A 56 8.31 36.87 48.31
N ASP A 57 7.23 37.40 48.90
CA ASP A 57 5.86 37.24 48.38
C ASP A 57 5.67 37.79 46.96
N ASP A 58 6.33 38.90 46.62
CA ASP A 58 6.26 39.47 45.27
C ASP A 58 6.91 38.56 44.22
N LEU A 59 8.03 37.91 44.56
CA LEU A 59 8.70 36.95 43.70
C LEU A 59 7.87 35.67 43.55
N ALA A 60 7.26 35.21 44.64
CA ALA A 60 6.34 34.07 44.63
C ALA A 60 5.14 34.34 43.71
N ARG A 61 4.52 35.52 43.79
CA ARG A 61 3.40 35.91 42.94
C ARG A 61 3.76 35.88 41.45
N VAL A 62 4.93 36.42 41.08
CA VAL A 62 5.40 36.41 39.69
C VAL A 62 5.68 34.97 39.22
N ALA A 63 6.27 34.12 40.06
CA ALA A 63 6.49 32.72 39.73
C ALA A 63 5.17 31.95 39.52
N LEU A 64 4.16 32.19 40.36
CA LEU A 64 2.83 31.58 40.21
C LEU A 64 2.12 32.05 38.93
N GLN A 65 2.23 33.32 38.54
CA GLN A 65 1.70 33.77 37.24
C GLN A 65 2.35 33.03 36.06
N ARG A 66 3.65 32.71 36.15
CA ARG A 66 4.34 31.90 35.14
C ARG A 66 3.87 30.44 35.15
N VAL A 67 3.56 29.89 36.33
CA VAL A 67 2.95 28.55 36.46
C VAL A 67 1.62 28.50 35.75
N GLU A 68 0.71 29.44 36.00
CA GLU A 68 -0.60 29.50 35.35
C GLU A 68 -0.45 29.57 33.83
N SER A 69 0.38 30.50 33.32
CA SER A 69 0.61 30.62 31.88
C SER A 69 1.19 29.35 31.25
N CYS A 70 2.12 28.65 31.92
CA CYS A 70 2.66 27.38 31.40
C CYS A 70 1.63 26.25 31.48
N ARG A 71 0.74 26.27 32.48
CA ARG A 71 -0.33 25.30 32.65
C ARG A 71 -1.38 25.43 31.55
N ASP A 72 -1.83 26.65 31.27
CA ASP A 72 -2.78 26.92 30.17
C ASP A 72 -2.23 26.43 28.82
N LEU A 73 -0.93 26.67 28.56
CA LEU A 73 -0.25 26.16 27.37
C LEU A 73 -0.18 24.62 27.37
N SER A 74 0.15 23.99 28.49
CA SER A 74 0.21 22.53 28.63
C SER A 74 -1.15 21.88 28.38
N ASP A 75 -2.23 22.47 28.91
CA ASP A 75 -3.59 21.99 28.72
C ASP A 75 -4.02 22.14 27.25
N GLY A 76 -3.68 23.26 26.62
CA GLY A 76 -3.88 23.47 25.18
C GLY A 76 -3.16 22.42 24.31
N PHE A 77 -1.90 22.10 24.62
CA PHE A 77 -1.18 21.01 23.95
C PHE A 77 -1.81 19.64 24.22
N GLY A 78 -2.37 19.41 25.41
CA GLY A 78 -3.06 18.16 25.75
C GLY A 78 -4.27 17.89 24.85
N GLN A 79 -5.05 18.93 24.53
CA GLN A 79 -6.13 18.81 23.56
C GLN A 79 -5.60 18.49 22.16
N GLN A 80 -4.58 19.21 21.70
CA GLN A 80 -3.97 18.97 20.39
C GLN A 80 -3.38 17.56 20.25
N VAL A 81 -2.72 17.05 21.29
CA VAL A 81 -2.21 15.67 21.33
C VAL A 81 -3.36 14.66 21.21
N THR A 82 -4.47 14.91 21.90
CA THR A 82 -5.65 14.03 21.86
C THR A 82 -6.26 14.00 20.47
N ASP A 83 -6.43 15.16 19.85
CA ASP A 83 -6.98 15.28 18.49
C ASP A 83 -6.04 14.61 17.46
N GLN A 84 -4.73 14.86 17.57
CA GLN A 84 -3.72 14.24 16.69
C GLN A 84 -3.69 12.72 16.84
N LYS A 85 -3.80 12.19 18.07
CA LYS A 85 -3.91 10.74 18.31
C LYS A 85 -5.10 10.13 17.59
N ALA A 86 -6.27 10.77 17.66
CA ALA A 86 -7.46 10.29 16.96
C ALA A 86 -7.25 10.30 15.44
N GLN A 87 -6.61 11.34 14.89
CA GLN A 87 -6.28 11.41 13.46
C GLN A 87 -5.30 10.29 13.04
N VAL A 88 -4.25 10.05 13.83
CA VAL A 88 -3.28 8.98 13.57
C VAL A 88 -3.96 7.61 13.55
N GLU A 89 -4.85 7.33 14.50
CA GLU A 89 -5.58 6.05 14.53
C GLU A 89 -6.55 5.88 13.33
N ASN A 90 -7.20 6.97 12.91
CA ASN A 90 -8.02 6.97 11.70
C ASN A 90 -7.18 6.68 10.46
N LEU A 91 -6.01 7.32 10.33
CA LEU A 91 -5.09 7.11 9.20
C LEU A 91 -4.53 5.68 9.19
N LYS A 92 -4.16 5.12 10.35
CA LYS A 92 -3.72 3.71 10.47
C LYS A 92 -4.82 2.74 10.06
N THR A 93 -6.07 3.03 10.43
CA THR A 93 -7.22 2.20 10.06
C THR A 93 -7.46 2.24 8.56
N ALA A 94 -7.45 3.43 7.96
CA ALA A 94 -7.57 3.60 6.51
C ALA A 94 -6.44 2.90 5.74
N LEU A 95 -5.20 2.97 6.26
CA LEU A 95 -4.06 2.28 5.70
C LEU A 95 -4.27 0.76 5.66
N ARG A 96 -4.69 0.15 6.79
CA ARG A 96 -4.97 -1.29 6.86
C ARG A 96 -6.06 -1.72 5.87
N GLN A 97 -7.12 -0.93 5.74
CA GLN A 97 -8.19 -1.20 4.77
C GLN A 97 -7.67 -1.14 3.32
N LEU A 98 -6.78 -0.19 3.00
CA LEU A 98 -6.18 -0.09 1.68
C LEU A 98 -5.25 -1.28 1.38
N GLU A 99 -4.46 -1.73 2.36
CA GLU A 99 -3.62 -2.93 2.24
C GLU A 99 -4.45 -4.20 1.99
N GLN A 100 -5.58 -4.35 2.69
CA GLN A 100 -6.49 -5.45 2.47
C GLN A 100 -7.09 -5.42 1.06
N LYS A 101 -7.62 -4.26 0.63
CA LYS A 101 -8.20 -4.09 -0.72
C LYS A 101 -7.17 -4.36 -1.82
N LEU A 102 -5.91 -3.95 -1.63
CA LEU A 102 -4.84 -4.21 -2.57
C LEU A 102 -4.56 -5.72 -2.68
N THR A 103 -4.51 -6.42 -1.54
CA THR A 103 -4.30 -7.87 -1.50
C THR A 103 -5.42 -8.62 -2.23
N GLU A 104 -6.68 -8.22 -1.99
CA GLU A 104 -7.85 -8.78 -2.68
C GLU A 104 -7.83 -8.49 -4.19
N ALA A 105 -7.44 -7.28 -4.59
CA ALA A 105 -7.32 -6.89 -5.99
C ALA A 105 -6.22 -7.70 -6.70
N GLN A 106 -5.09 -7.94 -6.03
CA GLN A 106 -3.99 -8.76 -6.55
C GLN A 106 -4.44 -10.21 -6.79
N ALA A 107 -5.11 -10.82 -5.82
CA ALA A 107 -5.62 -12.19 -5.94
C ALA A 107 -6.63 -12.32 -7.10
N LYS A 108 -7.54 -11.35 -7.25
CA LYS A 108 -8.49 -11.29 -8.36
C LYS A 108 -7.78 -11.14 -9.70
N ALA A 109 -6.76 -10.29 -9.77
CA ALA A 109 -5.98 -10.08 -10.98
C ALA A 109 -5.27 -11.37 -11.43
N ASP A 110 -4.64 -12.08 -10.51
CA ASP A 110 -3.93 -13.33 -10.81
C ASP A 110 -4.88 -14.42 -11.31
N LEU A 111 -6.07 -14.53 -10.70
CA LEU A 111 -7.13 -15.42 -11.16
C LEU A 111 -7.58 -15.09 -12.59
N LEU A 112 -7.86 -13.81 -12.88
CA LEU A 112 -8.29 -13.37 -14.21
C LEU A 112 -7.20 -13.60 -15.28
N ILE A 113 -5.94 -13.37 -14.93
CA ILE A 113 -4.80 -13.65 -15.82
C ILE A 113 -4.72 -15.16 -16.12
N ALA A 114 -4.87 -16.01 -15.10
CA ALA A 114 -4.87 -17.45 -15.27
C ALA A 114 -6.05 -17.94 -16.14
N GLN A 115 -7.25 -17.42 -15.91
CA GLN A 115 -8.43 -17.70 -16.73
C GLN A 115 -8.24 -17.27 -18.18
N HIS A 116 -7.72 -16.06 -18.41
CA HIS A 116 -7.43 -15.57 -19.76
C HIS A 116 -6.38 -16.44 -20.48
N ARG A 117 -5.31 -16.83 -19.78
CA ARG A 117 -4.28 -17.75 -20.31
C ARG A 117 -4.89 -19.11 -20.68
N ARG A 118 -5.75 -19.66 -19.83
CA ARG A 118 -6.46 -20.92 -20.08
C ARG A 118 -7.38 -20.82 -21.30
N ALA A 119 -8.20 -19.77 -21.38
CA ALA A 119 -9.09 -19.53 -22.51
C ALA A 119 -8.32 -19.41 -23.83
N ARG A 120 -7.19 -18.69 -23.83
CA ARG A 120 -6.28 -18.58 -24.99
C ARG A 120 -5.69 -19.92 -25.40
N ALA A 121 -5.28 -20.76 -24.45
CA ALA A 121 -4.74 -22.08 -24.75
C ALA A 121 -5.79 -23.00 -25.37
N VAL A 122 -7.02 -23.00 -24.83
CA VAL A 122 -8.15 -23.77 -25.37
C VAL A 122 -8.52 -23.30 -26.78
N GLY A 123 -8.59 -21.98 -27.02
CA GLY A 123 -8.83 -21.42 -28.34
C GLY A 123 -7.78 -21.86 -29.35
N LYS A 124 -6.49 -21.68 -29.03
CA LYS A 124 -5.38 -22.13 -29.91
C LYS A 124 -5.42 -23.63 -30.19
N ALA A 125 -5.76 -24.46 -29.21
CA ALA A 125 -5.89 -25.89 -29.39
C ALA A 125 -7.08 -26.25 -30.30
N SER A 126 -8.21 -25.54 -30.16
CA SER A 126 -9.37 -25.68 -31.04
C SER A 126 -9.03 -25.29 -32.48
N ASP A 127 -8.38 -24.14 -32.67
CA ASP A 127 -7.95 -23.64 -33.97
C ASP A 127 -6.96 -24.63 -34.64
N ALA A 128 -6.01 -25.17 -33.87
CA ALA A 128 -5.09 -26.18 -34.36
C ALA A 128 -5.80 -27.49 -34.75
N LYS A 129 -6.80 -27.94 -33.98
CA LYS A 129 -7.61 -29.12 -34.33
C LYS A 129 -8.41 -28.90 -35.60
N LEU A 130 -9.03 -27.72 -35.77
CA LEU A 130 -9.73 -27.37 -37.00
C LEU A 130 -8.78 -27.33 -38.20
N ALA A 131 -7.57 -26.78 -38.03
CA ALA A 131 -6.55 -26.76 -39.08
C ALA A 131 -6.01 -28.15 -39.47
N ILE A 132 -6.07 -29.14 -38.57
CA ILE A 132 -5.72 -30.54 -38.83
C ILE A 132 -6.92 -31.30 -39.44
N GLY A 133 -8.14 -31.01 -38.97
CA GLY A 133 -9.39 -31.59 -39.45
C GLY A 133 -9.82 -31.07 -40.83
N ASP A 134 -9.29 -29.93 -41.27
CA ASP A 134 -9.36 -29.51 -42.67
C ASP A 134 -8.52 -30.49 -43.52
N ASN A 135 -9.22 -31.49 -44.05
CA ASN A 135 -8.74 -32.69 -44.74
C ASN A 135 -7.92 -32.41 -46.02
N SER A 136 -7.60 -31.14 -46.30
CA SER A 136 -6.80 -30.69 -47.43
C SER A 136 -5.33 -31.08 -47.33
N LYS A 137 -4.77 -31.17 -46.10
CA LYS A 137 -3.34 -31.50 -45.87
C LYS A 137 -3.03 -32.99 -45.87
N ALA A 138 -3.95 -33.83 -45.35
CA ALA A 138 -3.82 -35.28 -45.45
C ALA A 138 -4.00 -35.77 -46.90
N ALA A 139 -5.01 -35.22 -47.60
CA ALA A 139 -5.23 -35.52 -49.02
C ALA A 139 -4.06 -35.09 -49.93
N THR A 140 -3.36 -33.99 -49.61
CA THR A 140 -2.14 -33.60 -50.36
C THR A 140 -0.99 -34.56 -50.10
N PHE A 141 -0.78 -35.03 -48.87
CA PHE A 141 0.24 -36.04 -48.57
C PHE A 141 -0.02 -37.36 -49.32
N ASP A 142 -1.26 -37.84 -49.34
CA ASP A 142 -1.63 -39.05 -50.10
C ASP A 142 -1.44 -38.86 -51.61
N ARG A 143 -1.72 -37.67 -52.15
CA ARG A 143 -1.51 -37.36 -53.57
C ARG A 143 -0.01 -37.38 -53.92
N VAL A 144 0.84 -36.83 -53.07
CA VAL A 144 2.30 -36.89 -53.25
C VAL A 144 2.81 -38.32 -53.15
N LYS A 145 2.33 -39.10 -52.17
CA LYS A 145 2.69 -40.51 -52.01
C LYS A 145 2.35 -41.35 -53.25
N ARG A 146 1.15 -41.17 -53.83
CA ARG A 146 0.78 -41.85 -55.09
C ARG A 146 1.66 -41.44 -56.27
N LYS A 147 2.05 -40.15 -56.35
CA LYS A 147 2.91 -39.67 -57.43
C LYS A 147 4.33 -40.24 -57.33
N VAL A 148 4.88 -40.34 -56.12
CA VAL A 148 6.18 -40.99 -55.87
C VAL A 148 6.11 -42.47 -56.22
N ALA A 149 5.11 -43.21 -55.72
CA ALA A 149 4.95 -44.63 -56.02
C ALA A 149 4.79 -44.91 -57.54
N HIS A 150 4.07 -44.05 -58.26
CA HIS A 150 3.94 -44.15 -59.72
C HIS A 150 5.28 -43.87 -60.43
N SER A 151 6.03 -42.87 -59.97
CA SER A 151 7.37 -42.57 -60.49
C SER A 151 8.35 -43.73 -60.26
N GLU A 152 8.31 -44.33 -59.07
CA GLU A 152 9.14 -45.48 -58.71
C GLU A 152 8.77 -46.73 -59.53
N ALA A 153 7.48 -47.02 -59.70
CA ALA A 153 7.02 -48.13 -60.53
C ALA A 153 7.38 -47.95 -62.01
N MET A 154 7.26 -46.72 -62.55
CA MET A 154 7.69 -46.39 -63.91
C MET A 154 9.21 -46.49 -64.10
N SER A 155 9.99 -46.21 -63.04
CA SER A 155 11.44 -46.36 -63.07
C SER A 155 11.86 -47.83 -63.02
N GLN A 156 11.15 -48.68 -62.25
CA GLN A 156 11.41 -50.12 -62.20
C GLN A 156 10.99 -50.84 -63.49
N ALA A 157 9.95 -50.37 -64.19
CA ALA A 157 9.52 -50.94 -65.47
C ALA A 157 10.43 -50.59 -66.66
N LYS A 158 11.36 -49.64 -66.50
CA LYS A 158 12.34 -49.23 -67.51
C LYS A 158 13.75 -49.79 -67.29
N SER A 159 13.96 -50.56 -66.22
CA SER A 159 15.19 -51.30 -65.94
C SER A 159 15.02 -52.77 -66.27
#